data_AF-A0A4R1X5P3-F1
#
_entry.id   AF-A0A4R1X5P3-F1
#
_cell.length_a   1.000
_cell.length_b   1.000
_cell.length_c   1.000
_cell.angle_alpha   90.00
_cell.angle_beta   90.00
_cell.angle_gamma   90.00
#
_symmetry.space_group_name_H-M   'P 1'
#
loop_
_entity.id
_entity.type
_entity.pdbx_description
1 polymer ?
#
loop_
_entity_poly.entity_id
_entity_poly.type
_entity_poly.pdbx_seq_one_letter_code
_entity_poly.pdbx_strand_id
1 'polypeptide(L)'
;MNAAVPKIANTETAPEALPVTADVLARHIIQEHDGDAFEAIKTLVLELDFARDQLHIASSLLSRGMGRGWLPSFTRLPDTAPEA
;
A
#
# COMPACT_ATOMS: atom_id res chain seq x y z
N MET A 1 -38.53 -36.26 -24.33
CA MET A 1 -37.70 -35.20 -24.94
C MET A 1 -37.39 -34.21 -23.83
N ASN A 2 -36.28 -34.39 -23.12
CA ASN A 2 -35.95 -33.54 -21.97
C ASN A 2 -35.02 -32.42 -22.45
N ALA A 3 -35.55 -31.19 -22.47
CA ALA A 3 -34.78 -30.00 -22.77
C ALA A 3 -33.80 -29.73 -21.63
N ALA A 4 -32.51 -29.66 -21.95
CA ALA A 4 -31.47 -29.25 -21.02
C ALA A 4 -31.68 -27.78 -20.65
N VAL A 5 -31.90 -27.50 -19.38
CA VAL A 5 -31.92 -26.14 -18.84
C VAL A 5 -30.48 -25.61 -18.87
N PRO A 6 -30.20 -24.47 -19.53
CA PRO A 6 -28.85 -23.92 -19.53
C PRO A 6 -28.52 -23.36 -18.14
N LYS A 7 -27.41 -23.82 -17.57
CA LYS A 7 -26.86 -23.30 -16.32
C LYS A 7 -26.31 -21.90 -16.57
N ILE A 8 -27.04 -20.89 -16.14
CA ILE A 8 -26.60 -19.50 -16.18
C ILE A 8 -25.43 -19.37 -15.18
N ALA A 9 -24.22 -19.18 -15.70
CA ALA A 9 -23.07 -18.89 -14.86
C ALA A 9 -23.19 -17.42 -14.42
N ASN A 10 -23.50 -17.20 -13.15
CA ASN A 10 -23.38 -15.88 -12.55
C ASN A 10 -21.89 -15.54 -12.45
N THR A 11 -21.34 -14.85 -13.44
CA THR A 11 -20.06 -14.15 -13.32
C THR A 11 -20.30 -12.84 -12.59
N GLU A 12 -20.52 -12.94 -11.29
CA GLU A 12 -20.41 -11.80 -10.40
C GLU A 12 -18.91 -11.53 -10.23
N THR A 13 -18.37 -10.69 -11.11
CA THR A 13 -17.04 -10.12 -10.95
C THR A 13 -17.07 -9.28 -9.68
N ALA A 14 -16.68 -9.89 -8.55
CA ALA A 14 -16.27 -9.16 -7.36
C ALA A 14 -15.31 -8.05 -7.79
N PRO A 15 -15.35 -6.84 -7.20
CA PRO A 15 -14.47 -5.76 -7.59
C PRO A 15 -13.03 -6.27 -7.48
N GLU A 16 -12.40 -6.48 -8.63
CA GLU A 16 -11.02 -6.90 -8.71
C GLU A 16 -10.24 -5.77 -8.04
N ALA A 17 -9.80 -6.02 -6.81
CA ALA A 17 -8.98 -5.09 -6.07
C ALA A 17 -7.77 -4.83 -6.95
N LEU A 18 -7.74 -3.65 -7.60
CA LEU A 18 -6.65 -3.25 -8.45
C LEU A 18 -5.36 -3.55 -7.67
N PRO A 19 -4.39 -4.29 -8.24
CA PRO A 19 -3.14 -4.51 -7.56
C PRO A 19 -2.55 -3.12 -7.31
N VAL A 20 -2.53 -2.71 -6.04
CA VAL A 20 -2.02 -1.41 -5.61
C VAL A 20 -0.49 -1.50 -5.69
N THR A 21 0.03 -1.49 -6.91
CA THR A 21 1.46 -1.50 -7.17
C THR A 21 2.03 -0.11 -6.95
N ALA A 22 3.34 -0.05 -6.66
CA ALA A 22 4.04 1.22 -6.51
C ALA A 22 3.86 2.12 -7.74
N ASP A 23 3.87 1.54 -8.95
CA ASP A 23 3.69 2.26 -10.21
C ASP A 23 2.29 2.89 -10.35
N VAL A 24 1.24 2.17 -9.93
CA VAL A 24 -0.14 2.68 -9.97
C VAL A 24 -0.30 3.82 -8.98
N LEU A 25 0.23 3.68 -7.76
CA LEU A 25 0.20 4.73 -6.74
C LEU A 25 0.99 5.97 -7.16
N ALA A 26 2.21 5.79 -7.67
CA ALA A 26 3.05 6.91 -8.09
C ALA A 26 2.39 7.72 -9.22
N ARG A 27 1.78 7.04 -10.20
CA ARG A 27 1.02 7.71 -11.27
C ARG A 27 -0.19 8.47 -10.73
N HIS A 28 -0.94 7.87 -9.81
CA HIS A 28 -2.09 8.52 -9.18
C HIS A 28 -1.69 9.79 -8.43
N ILE A 29 -0.66 9.69 -7.58
CA ILE A 29 -0.13 10.82 -6.81
C ILE A 29 0.32 11.95 -7.73
N ILE A 30 1.05 11.64 -8.81
CA ILE A 30 1.48 12.67 -9.77
C ILE A 30 0.26 13.32 -10.47
N GLN A 31 -0.78 12.53 -10.79
CA GLN A 31 -2.00 13.04 -11.42
C GLN A 31 -2.80 13.98 -10.49
N GLU A 32 -2.84 13.70 -9.19
CA GLU A 32 -3.49 14.57 -8.19
C GLU A 32 -2.82 15.94 -8.06
N HIS A 33 -1.54 16.03 -8.44
CA HIS A 33 -0.75 17.26 -8.44
C HIS A 33 -0.62 17.89 -9.85
N ASP A 34 -1.61 17.69 -10.72
CA ASP A 34 -1.64 18.24 -12.09
C ASP A 34 -0.40 17.87 -12.95
N GLY A 35 0.24 16.75 -12.63
CA GLY A 35 1.48 16.32 -13.29
C GLY A 35 2.77 16.91 -12.72
N ASP A 36 2.70 17.76 -11.70
CA ASP A 36 3.88 18.27 -10.99
C ASP A 36 4.44 17.20 -10.04
N ALA A 37 5.39 16.43 -10.55
CA ALA A 37 6.06 15.38 -9.78
C ALA A 37 6.85 15.93 -8.58
N PHE A 38 7.33 17.18 -8.62
CA PHE A 38 8.13 17.75 -7.54
C PHE A 38 7.25 18.15 -6.36
N GLU A 39 6.13 18.84 -6.61
CA GLU A 39 5.16 19.16 -5.56
C GLU A 39 4.49 17.89 -4.99
N ALA A 40 4.28 16.87 -5.82
CA ALA A 40 3.78 15.57 -5.35
C ALA A 40 4.75 14.87 -4.38
N ILE A 41 6.06 14.84 -4.71
CA ILE A 41 7.09 14.27 -3.83
C ILE A 41 7.21 15.08 -2.54
N LYS A 42 7.20 16.41 -2.62
CA LYS A 42 7.26 17.29 -1.45
C LYS A 42 6.11 17.03 -0.49
N THR A 43 4.89 16.89 -1.02
CA THR A 43 3.69 16.55 -0.24
C THR A 43 3.86 15.19 0.43
N LEU A 44 4.29 14.17 -0.32
CA LEU A 44 4.52 12.83 0.21
C LEU A 44 5.59 12.80 1.32
N VAL A 45 6.65 13.60 1.19
CA VAL A 45 7.69 13.71 2.23
C VAL A 45 7.12 14.33 3.50
N LEU A 46 6.30 15.37 3.39
CA LEU A 46 5.65 16.00 4.55
C LEU A 46 4.66 15.05 5.24
N GLU A 47 3.87 14.30 4.46
CA GLU A 47 2.97 13.27 4.99
C GLU A 47 3.72 12.14 5.70
N LEU A 48 4.84 11.70 5.13
CA LEU A 48 5.68 10.67 5.74
C LEU A 48 6.30 11.14 7.05
N ASP A 49 6.74 12.40 7.12
CA ASP A 49 7.28 12.99 8.34
C ASP A 49 6.21 13.03 9.44
N PHE A 50 5.01 13.52 9.10
CA PHE A 50 3.86 13.50 9.99
C PHE A 50 3.50 12.08 10.48
N ALA A 51 3.47 11.10 9.58
CA ALA A 51 3.16 9.72 9.93
C ALA A 51 4.22 9.11 10.87
N ARG A 52 5.50 9.46 10.70
CA ARG A 52 6.58 9.05 11.60
C ARG A 52 6.40 9.64 12.99
N ASP A 53 6.03 10.91 13.10
CA ASP A 53 5.76 11.55 14.39
C ASP A 53 4.58 10.89 15.11
N GLN A 54 3.48 10.64 14.40
CA GLN A 54 2.32 9.94 14.97
C GLN A 54 2.70 8.53 15.44
N LEU A 55 3.50 7.80 14.65
CA LEU A 55 3.97 6.48 15.03
C LEU A 55 4.92 6.53 16.23
N HIS A 56 5.79 7.54 16.32
CA HIS A 56 6.68 7.73 17.45
C HIS A 56 5.89 7.97 18.74
N ILE A 57 4.90 8.88 18.69
CA ILE A 57 3.98 9.16 19.80
C ILE A 57 3.23 7.89 20.20
N ALA A 58 2.64 7.19 19.22
CA ALA A 58 1.93 5.94 19.48
C ALA A 58 2.85 4.90 20.14
N SER A 59 4.07 4.69 19.64
CA SER A 59 5.02 3.74 20.22
C SER A 59 5.43 4.10 21.65
N SER A 60 5.48 5.40 21.96
CA SER A 60 5.82 5.90 23.30
C SER A 60 4.68 5.72 24.30
N LEU A 61 3.43 5.77 23.84
CA LEU A 61 2.23 5.61 24.67
C LEU A 61 1.76 4.16 24.80
N LEU A 62 2.02 3.33 23.79
CA LEU A 62 1.70 1.91 23.81
C LEU A 62 2.63 1.20 24.81
N SER A 63 2.07 0.62 25.86
CA SER A 63 2.85 -0.19 26.81
C SER A 63 3.51 -1.38 26.08
N ARG A 64 4.64 -1.86 26.61
CA ARG A 64 5.34 -3.07 26.11
C ARG A 64 4.41 -4.30 25.94
N GLY A 65 3.24 -4.31 26.58
CA GLY A 65 2.23 -5.36 26.47
C GLY A 65 1.32 -5.29 25.25
N MET A 66 1.16 -4.13 24.58
CA MET A 66 0.33 -4.03 23.37
C MET A 66 1.05 -4.55 22.11
N GLY A 67 2.38 -4.47 22.09
CA GLY A 67 3.20 -4.94 20.97
C GLY A 67 3.55 -6.42 21.02
N ARG A 68 2.82 -7.30 21.73
CA ARG A 68 3.20 -8.73 21.94
C ARG A 68 3.74 -9.40 20.65
N GLY A 69 5.06 -9.53 20.56
CA GLY A 69 5.77 -10.17 19.44
C GLY A 69 6.08 -9.28 18.23
N TRP A 70 5.68 -8.01 18.22
CA TRP A 70 6.03 -7.06 17.17
C TRP A 70 7.42 -6.46 17.43
N LEU A 71 8.37 -6.78 16.57
CA LEU A 71 9.70 -6.16 16.52
C LEU A 71 9.81 -5.40 15.19
N PRO A 72 9.93 -4.06 15.19
CA PRO A 72 10.06 -3.30 13.95
C PRO A 72 11.35 -3.68 13.22
N SER A 73 11.24 -4.10 11.96
CA SER A 73 12.39 -4.29 11.07
C SER A 73 12.69 -2.98 10.36
N PHE A 74 13.92 -2.51 10.47
CA PHE A 74 14.36 -1.27 9.83
C PHE A 74 15.03 -1.51 8.47
N THR A 75 15.28 -2.76 8.09
CA THR A 75 15.83 -3.13 6.78
C THR A 75 14.73 -3.04 5.74
N ARG A 76 14.84 -2.09 4.79
CA ARG A 76 13.80 -1.82 3.80
C ARG A 76 14.09 -2.35 2.38
N LEU A 77 15.18 -3.09 2.17
CA LEU A 77 15.56 -3.67 0.88
C LEU A 77 16.24 -5.05 1.05
N PRO A 78 15.98 -6.03 0.17
CA PRO A 78 16.80 -7.23 0.08
C PRO A 78 18.21 -6.90 -0.43
N ASP A 79 19.21 -7.57 0.14
CA ASP A 79 20.63 -7.55 -0.22
C ASP A 79 20.87 -8.20 -1.60
N THR A 80 20.26 -7.63 -2.64
CA THR A 80 20.50 -8.04 -4.03
C THR A 80 21.09 -6.87 -4.78
N ALA A 81 22.30 -6.47 -4.39
CA ALA A 81 23.22 -5.92 -5.37
C ALA A 81 23.56 -7.07 -6.35
N PRO A 82 23.47 -6.88 -7.68
CA PRO A 82 23.95 -7.90 -8.58
C PRO A 82 25.47 -8.00 -8.40
N GLU A 83 25.93 -9.16 -7.93
CA GLU A 83 27.33 -9.54 -7.93
C GLU A 83 27.85 -9.42 -9.38
N ALA A 84 28.92 -8.64 -9.55
CA ALA A 84 29.51 -8.30 -10.84
C ALA A 84 30.36 -9.45 -11.42
#